data_AF-A0AA92RCA6-F1
#
_entry.id   AF-A0AA92RCA6-F1
#
_cell.length_a   1.000
_cell.length_b   1.000
_cell.length_c   1.000
_cell.angle_alpha   90.00
_cell.angle_beta   90.00
_cell.angle_gamma   90.00
#
_symmetry.space_group_name_H-M   'P 1'
#
loop_
_entity.id
_entity.type
_entity.pdbx_description
1 polymer ?
#
loop_
_entity_poly.entity_id
_entity_poly.type
_entity_poly.pdbx_seq_one_letter_code
_entity_poly.pdbx_strand_id
1 'polypeptide(L)'
;MSDWFQRLMGQLGYTRKDLARESLRLEKEAASYQRRVDQEKYARLAATLEKTRKAGNEQRKELENVNRWKARRIWQDPALAALPSFPPVPARFHEKTFDLARVFAPGISTLVDLARVDSFGGNEDARVFYWALARATYAAHHAATEHKSEDGISTAFLNALADEIRQQSQSGSEASLQIGLCAIYEHVKPAIKEAQVGADMLLVVSGDTLVPKGGARLFWIQAKRETASNPYVLNYHRPPNATEITQCEALLRVHETERGSFGVYALYSEQLPFVSSIFVSKNLAESSHDVDQCSISLANGGQRFQELIVAAAKQAASVGQFETTDAVIEYLDHASRQSIVPLKVVSVHSGTGLLESKRLVERLKAFYAERTLRQRQTQQRGRG
;
A
#
# COMPACT_ATOMS: atom_id res chain seq x y z
N MET A 1 10.10 -62.56 71.00
CA MET A 1 11.55 -62.44 70.68
C MET A 1 12.27 -63.47 71.55
N SER A 2 12.89 -64.49 70.96
CA SER A 2 13.46 -65.63 71.71
C SER A 2 14.76 -65.27 72.43
N ASP A 3 14.99 -65.91 73.57
CA ASP A 3 16.12 -65.67 74.51
C ASP A 3 17.51 -65.90 73.86
N TRP A 4 17.56 -66.76 72.84
CA TRP A 4 18.75 -67.01 72.02
C TRP A 4 19.18 -65.79 71.20
N PHE A 5 18.22 -64.99 70.69
CA PHE A 5 18.53 -63.80 69.88
C PHE A 5 19.22 -62.71 70.71
N GLN A 6 18.83 -62.57 71.98
CA GLN A 6 19.47 -61.62 72.91
C GLN A 6 20.91 -62.02 73.26
N ARG A 7 21.18 -63.32 73.42
CA ARG A 7 22.55 -63.83 73.68
C ARG A 7 23.48 -63.66 72.47
N LEU A 8 22.99 -63.90 71.26
CA LEU A 8 23.77 -63.73 70.03
C LEU A 8 24.17 -62.26 69.80
N MET A 9 23.23 -61.32 70.02
CA MET A 9 23.51 -59.88 69.91
C MET A 9 24.49 -59.39 71.00
N GLY A 10 24.42 -59.97 72.20
CA GLY A 10 25.35 -59.70 73.30
C GLY A 10 26.79 -60.15 73.03
N GLN A 11 26.99 -61.28 72.34
CA GLN A 11 28.34 -61.76 71.94
C GLN A 11 28.98 -60.93 70.82
N LEU A 12 28.19 -60.22 70.02
CA LEU A 12 28.66 -59.33 68.96
C LEU A 12 28.87 -57.87 69.41
N GLY A 13 28.65 -57.57 70.70
CA GLY A 13 28.87 -56.22 71.26
C GLY A 13 27.83 -55.17 70.88
N TYR A 14 26.71 -55.56 70.26
CA TYR A 14 25.66 -54.65 69.81
C TYR A 14 24.54 -54.54 70.85
N THR A 15 24.31 -53.35 71.41
CA THR A 15 23.17 -53.11 72.30
C THR A 15 21.89 -52.85 71.50
N ARG A 16 20.71 -53.08 72.11
CA ARG A 16 19.40 -52.69 71.51
C ARG A 16 19.36 -51.22 71.05
N LYS A 17 20.14 -50.34 71.69
CA LYS A 17 20.27 -48.92 71.31
C LYS A 17 21.09 -48.74 70.04
N ASP A 18 22.09 -49.58 69.78
CA ASP A 18 22.94 -49.50 68.59
C ASP A 18 22.20 -49.98 67.34
N LEU A 19 21.42 -51.07 67.47
CA LEU A 19 20.48 -51.52 66.43
C LEU A 19 19.43 -50.46 66.06
N ALA A 20 18.87 -49.77 67.06
CA ALA A 20 17.90 -48.70 66.82
C ALA A 20 18.52 -47.47 66.13
N ARG A 21 19.77 -47.14 66.47
CA ARG A 21 20.52 -46.06 65.79
C ARG A 21 20.85 -46.41 64.35
N GLU A 22 21.29 -47.65 64.09
CA GLU A 22 21.62 -48.10 62.74
C GLU A 22 20.36 -48.19 61.86
N SER A 23 19.23 -48.67 62.41
CA SER A 23 17.93 -48.64 61.72
C SER A 23 17.50 -47.22 61.35
N LEU A 24 17.60 -46.27 62.29
CA LEU A 24 17.26 -44.87 62.04
C LEU A 24 18.21 -44.23 61.00
N ARG A 25 19.48 -44.64 60.99
CA ARG A 25 20.47 -44.19 60.00
C ARG A 25 20.10 -44.70 58.60
N LEU A 26 19.78 -45.99 58.48
CA LEU A 26 19.34 -46.61 57.23
C LEU A 26 18.03 -46.02 56.71
N GLU A 27 17.07 -45.73 57.58
CA GLU A 27 15.83 -45.03 57.20
C GLU A 27 16.10 -43.62 56.67
N LYS A 28 17.02 -42.87 57.31
CA LYS A 28 17.43 -41.55 56.84
C LYS A 28 18.19 -41.61 55.52
N GLU A 29 19.07 -42.60 55.34
CA GLU A 29 19.80 -42.84 54.09
C GLU A 29 18.83 -43.25 52.96
N ALA A 30 17.88 -44.14 53.22
CA ALA A 30 16.84 -44.54 52.28
C ALA A 30 15.94 -43.36 51.89
N ALA A 31 15.50 -42.55 52.85
CA ALA A 31 14.72 -41.33 52.58
C ALA A 31 15.53 -40.29 51.79
N SER A 32 16.82 -40.14 52.08
CA SER A 32 17.73 -39.26 51.33
C SER A 32 17.93 -39.75 49.90
N TYR A 33 18.11 -41.06 49.70
CA TYR A 33 18.24 -41.68 48.39
C TYR A 33 16.96 -41.51 47.57
N GLN A 34 15.80 -41.78 48.17
CA GLN A 34 14.51 -41.61 47.51
C GLN A 34 14.27 -40.17 47.05
N ARG A 35 14.61 -39.17 47.90
CA ARG A 35 14.53 -37.76 47.51
C ARG A 35 15.42 -37.41 46.32
N ARG A 36 16.64 -37.96 46.23
CA ARG A 36 17.53 -37.73 45.08
C ARG A 36 16.96 -38.34 43.80
N VAL A 37 16.46 -39.57 43.88
CA VAL A 37 15.80 -40.25 42.75
C VAL A 37 14.59 -39.46 42.26
N ASP A 38 13.75 -38.99 43.18
CA ASP A 38 12.59 -38.18 42.84
C ASP A 38 13.00 -36.84 42.24
N GLN A 39 14.01 -36.15 42.78
CA GLN A 39 14.54 -34.91 42.22
C GLN A 39 15.07 -35.09 40.79
N GLU A 40 15.83 -36.15 40.53
CA GLU A 40 16.32 -36.46 39.18
C GLU A 40 15.16 -36.76 38.20
N LYS A 41 14.15 -37.49 38.66
CA LYS A 41 12.95 -37.79 37.88
C LYS A 41 12.17 -36.52 37.53
N TYR A 42 11.96 -35.62 38.49
CA TYR A 42 11.31 -34.32 38.26
C TYR A 42 12.14 -33.41 37.34
N ALA A 43 13.46 -33.38 37.49
CA ALA A 43 14.33 -32.59 36.62
C ALA A 43 14.26 -33.07 35.16
N ARG A 44 14.27 -34.39 34.91
CA ARG A 44 14.09 -34.97 33.57
C ARG A 44 12.71 -34.65 32.98
N LEU A 45 11.65 -34.72 33.81
CA LEU A 45 10.30 -34.37 33.37
C LEU A 45 10.20 -32.89 33.00
N ALA A 46 10.77 -31.99 33.82
CA ALA A 46 10.80 -30.55 33.56
C ALA A 46 11.55 -30.21 32.27
N ALA A 47 12.73 -30.81 32.05
CA ALA A 47 13.49 -30.65 30.81
C ALA A 47 12.72 -31.15 29.57
N THR A 48 11.97 -32.25 29.71
CA THR A 48 11.13 -32.80 28.65
C THR A 48 9.96 -31.87 28.32
N LEU A 49 9.25 -31.37 29.35
CA LEU A 49 8.18 -30.40 29.20
C LEU A 49 8.66 -29.11 28.54
N GLU A 50 9.84 -28.62 28.91
CA GLU A 50 10.41 -27.42 28.28
C GLU A 50 10.76 -27.67 26.81
N LYS A 51 11.32 -28.83 26.47
CA LYS A 51 11.59 -29.21 25.08
C LYS A 51 10.31 -29.28 24.24
N THR A 52 9.26 -29.92 24.76
CA THR A 52 7.95 -29.99 24.08
C THR A 52 7.31 -28.61 23.93
N ARG A 53 7.42 -27.74 24.94
CA ARG A 53 6.94 -26.35 24.85
C ARG A 53 7.69 -25.55 23.78
N LYS A 54 9.02 -25.69 23.68
CA LYS A 54 9.82 -25.04 22.63
C LYS A 54 9.39 -25.51 21.24
N ALA A 55 9.28 -26.82 21.04
CA ALA A 55 8.82 -27.40 19.77
C ALA A 55 7.39 -26.93 19.40
N GLY A 56 6.47 -26.86 20.38
CA GLY A 56 5.11 -26.34 20.15
C GLY A 56 5.10 -24.85 19.78
N ASN A 57 5.96 -24.04 20.38
CA ASN A 57 6.11 -22.63 20.01
C ASN A 57 6.70 -22.46 18.60
N GLU A 58 7.66 -23.31 18.20
CA GLU A 58 8.24 -23.31 16.85
C GLU A 58 7.19 -23.69 15.80
N GLN A 59 6.42 -24.76 16.03
CA GLN A 59 5.31 -25.15 15.15
C GLN A 59 4.26 -24.04 15.03
N ARG A 60 3.94 -23.35 16.13
CA ARG A 60 3.00 -22.23 16.09
C ARG A 60 3.52 -21.07 15.22
N LYS A 61 4.79 -20.71 15.37
CA LYS A 61 5.44 -19.70 14.51
C LYS A 61 5.44 -20.11 13.04
N GLU A 62 5.69 -21.39 12.76
CA GLU A 62 5.66 -21.92 11.40
C GLU A 62 4.25 -21.86 10.79
N LEU A 63 3.23 -22.23 11.56
CA LEU A 63 1.83 -22.11 11.13
C LEU A 63 1.44 -20.63 10.86
N GLU A 64 1.84 -19.73 11.75
CA GLU A 64 1.64 -18.28 11.57
C GLU A 64 2.35 -17.76 10.30
N ASN A 65 3.56 -18.25 10.00
CA ASN A 65 4.29 -17.93 8.77
C ASN A 65 3.57 -18.44 7.52
N VAL A 66 3.10 -19.71 7.54
CA VAL A 66 2.35 -20.31 6.43
C VAL A 66 1.04 -19.56 6.18
N ASN A 67 0.31 -19.20 7.22
CA ASN A 67 -0.93 -18.43 7.10
C ASN A 67 -0.66 -17.03 6.53
N ARG A 68 0.40 -16.35 6.99
CA ARG A 68 0.83 -15.06 6.40
C ARG A 68 1.23 -15.21 4.93
N TRP A 69 1.88 -16.30 4.55
CA TRP A 69 2.23 -16.55 3.14
C TRP A 69 0.98 -16.80 2.27
N LYS A 70 0.04 -17.60 2.75
CA LYS A 70 -1.24 -17.85 2.05
C LYS A 70 -2.05 -16.56 1.87
N ALA A 71 -2.19 -15.77 2.93
CA ALA A 71 -2.89 -14.48 2.87
C ALA A 71 -2.24 -13.52 1.87
N ARG A 72 -0.89 -13.45 1.87
CA ARG A 72 -0.14 -12.65 0.88
C ARG A 72 -0.37 -13.11 -0.55
N ARG A 73 -0.39 -14.43 -0.81
CA ARG A 73 -0.62 -14.96 -2.15
C ARG A 73 -2.04 -14.68 -2.68
N ILE A 74 -3.05 -14.73 -1.82
CA ILE A 74 -4.44 -14.38 -2.18
C ILE A 74 -4.56 -12.90 -2.50
N TRP A 75 -3.85 -12.06 -1.74
CA TRP A 75 -3.80 -10.63 -1.97
C TRP A 75 -3.10 -10.29 -3.29
N GLN A 76 -1.99 -10.97 -3.57
CA GLN A 76 -1.23 -10.87 -4.83
C GLN A 76 -1.80 -11.78 -5.92
N ASP A 77 -3.12 -11.71 -6.13
CA ASP A 77 -3.77 -12.54 -7.14
C ASP A 77 -3.14 -12.28 -8.52
N PRO A 78 -2.50 -13.29 -9.15
CA PRO A 78 -1.84 -13.13 -10.44
C PRO A 78 -2.77 -12.61 -11.54
N ALA A 79 -4.07 -12.85 -11.43
CA ALA A 79 -5.06 -12.36 -12.39
C ALA A 79 -5.10 -10.83 -12.46
N LEU A 80 -4.79 -10.13 -11.37
CA LEU A 80 -4.74 -8.66 -11.34
C LEU A 80 -3.48 -8.11 -12.01
N ALA A 81 -2.42 -8.91 -12.07
CA ALA A 81 -1.20 -8.56 -12.79
C ALA A 81 -1.23 -9.00 -14.25
N ALA A 82 -1.98 -10.06 -14.59
CA ALA A 82 -2.15 -10.50 -15.97
C ALA A 82 -2.82 -9.40 -16.82
N LEU A 83 -2.39 -9.25 -18.07
CA LEU A 83 -3.15 -8.52 -19.08
C LEU A 83 -4.14 -9.50 -19.70
N PRO A 84 -5.46 -9.29 -19.55
CA PRO A 84 -6.45 -10.18 -20.13
C PRO A 84 -6.43 -10.10 -21.65
N SER A 85 -6.68 -11.23 -22.29
CA SER A 85 -6.73 -11.36 -23.75
C SER A 85 -8.01 -10.75 -24.35
N PHE A 86 -9.00 -10.42 -23.53
CA PHE A 86 -10.29 -9.88 -23.95
C PHE A 86 -10.73 -8.70 -23.05
N PRO A 87 -11.17 -7.57 -23.65
CA PRO A 87 -11.14 -7.28 -25.08
C PRO A 87 -9.70 -7.19 -25.61
N PRO A 88 -9.46 -7.42 -26.92
CA PRO A 88 -8.13 -7.37 -27.49
C PRO A 88 -7.58 -5.95 -27.39
N VAL A 89 -6.48 -5.78 -26.65
CA VAL A 89 -5.78 -4.49 -26.56
C VAL A 89 -4.61 -4.45 -27.55
N PRO A 90 -4.22 -3.28 -28.08
CA PRO A 90 -3.14 -3.19 -29.06
C PRO A 90 -1.81 -3.74 -28.52
N ALA A 91 -1.00 -4.39 -29.36
CA ALA A 91 0.32 -4.91 -28.95
C ALA A 91 1.21 -3.83 -28.30
N ARG A 92 1.16 -2.61 -28.83
CA ARG A 92 1.88 -1.45 -28.28
C ARG A 92 1.46 -1.10 -26.85
N PHE A 93 0.21 -1.37 -26.46
CA PHE A 93 -0.25 -1.19 -25.08
C PHE A 93 0.43 -2.19 -24.14
N HIS A 94 0.51 -3.46 -24.56
CA HIS A 94 1.21 -4.50 -23.81
C HIS A 94 2.68 -4.15 -23.62
N GLU A 95 3.37 -3.78 -24.70
CA GLU A 95 4.79 -3.40 -24.68
C GLU A 95 5.04 -2.24 -23.71
N LYS A 96 4.30 -1.13 -23.85
CA LYS A 96 4.46 0.04 -22.97
C LYS A 96 4.18 -0.28 -21.51
N THR A 97 3.13 -1.05 -21.23
CA THR A 97 2.79 -1.46 -19.85
C THR A 97 3.89 -2.34 -19.26
N PHE A 98 4.42 -3.27 -20.05
CA PHE A 98 5.51 -4.14 -19.64
C PHE A 98 6.81 -3.36 -19.39
N ASP A 99 7.16 -2.41 -20.26
CA ASP A 99 8.34 -1.56 -20.11
C ASP A 99 8.28 -0.72 -18.83
N LEU A 100 7.11 -0.16 -18.50
CA LEU A 100 6.89 0.54 -17.23
C LEU A 100 7.07 -0.39 -16.03
N ALA A 101 6.55 -1.62 -16.10
CA ALA A 101 6.70 -2.59 -15.02
C ALA A 101 8.17 -2.91 -14.71
N ARG A 102 9.02 -2.97 -15.74
CA ARG A 102 10.46 -3.22 -15.59
C ARG A 102 11.22 -2.09 -14.87
N VAL A 103 10.66 -0.88 -14.81
CA VAL A 103 11.26 0.23 -14.04
C VAL A 103 11.31 -0.10 -12.55
N PHE A 104 10.27 -0.78 -12.03
CA PHE A 104 10.19 -1.09 -10.61
C PHE A 104 10.41 -2.56 -10.25
N ALA A 105 10.29 -3.45 -11.23
CA ALA A 105 10.55 -4.87 -11.12
C ALA A 105 11.46 -5.34 -12.28
N PRO A 106 12.78 -5.01 -12.28
CA PRO A 106 13.65 -5.19 -13.44
C PRO A 106 13.82 -6.64 -13.92
N GLY A 107 13.60 -7.61 -13.02
CA GLY A 107 13.81 -9.04 -13.26
C GLY A 107 12.61 -9.78 -13.87
N ILE A 108 11.48 -9.09 -14.14
CA ILE A 108 10.31 -9.74 -14.72
C ILE A 108 10.50 -10.06 -16.20
N SER A 109 10.00 -11.22 -16.63
CA SER A 109 9.92 -11.61 -18.04
C SER A 109 8.50 -11.47 -18.58
N THR A 110 7.50 -11.51 -17.70
CA THR A 110 6.08 -11.30 -17.99
C THR A 110 5.44 -10.51 -16.86
N LEU A 111 4.28 -9.90 -17.09
CA LEU A 111 3.53 -9.21 -16.01
C LEU A 111 3.05 -10.16 -14.91
N VAL A 112 2.87 -11.44 -15.21
CA VAL A 112 2.48 -12.46 -14.21
C VAL A 112 3.58 -12.64 -13.15
N ASP A 113 4.85 -12.38 -13.49
CA ASP A 113 5.95 -12.46 -12.55
C ASP A 113 5.82 -11.44 -11.41
N LEU A 114 5.03 -10.37 -11.56
CA LEU A 114 4.75 -9.40 -10.50
C LEU A 114 4.00 -10.02 -9.29
N ALA A 115 3.41 -11.22 -9.45
CA ALA A 115 2.85 -11.97 -8.33
C ALA A 115 3.92 -12.54 -7.37
N ARG A 116 5.19 -12.57 -7.80
CA ARG A 116 6.30 -13.07 -6.98
C ARG A 116 6.98 -11.92 -6.24
N VAL A 117 7.39 -12.18 -5.00
CA VAL A 117 7.97 -11.16 -4.11
C VAL A 117 9.38 -10.75 -4.59
N ASP A 118 10.16 -11.72 -5.05
CA ASP A 118 11.52 -11.55 -5.56
C ASP A 118 11.60 -10.67 -6.82
N SER A 119 10.52 -10.60 -7.60
CA SER A 119 10.44 -9.78 -8.82
C SER A 119 10.71 -8.29 -8.59
N PHE A 120 10.44 -7.76 -7.40
CA PHE A 120 10.65 -6.35 -7.06
C PHE A 120 12.08 -6.04 -6.58
N GLY A 121 12.99 -7.02 -6.61
CA GLY A 121 14.38 -6.84 -6.20
C GLY A 121 14.54 -6.45 -4.73
N GLY A 122 13.63 -6.95 -3.86
CA GLY A 122 13.61 -6.62 -2.43
C GLY A 122 12.98 -5.26 -2.08
N ASN A 123 12.45 -4.53 -3.06
CA ASN A 123 11.77 -3.25 -2.83
C ASN A 123 10.31 -3.47 -2.39
N GLU A 124 10.12 -3.56 -1.07
CA GLU A 124 8.80 -3.79 -0.47
C GLU A 124 7.82 -2.62 -0.70
N ASP A 125 8.28 -1.36 -0.73
CA ASP A 125 7.38 -0.21 -0.95
C ASP A 125 6.77 -0.22 -2.35
N ALA A 126 7.59 -0.48 -3.38
CA ALA A 126 7.10 -0.60 -4.76
C ALA A 126 6.15 -1.78 -4.91
N ARG A 127 6.45 -2.90 -4.25
CA ARG A 127 5.57 -4.09 -4.24
C ARG A 127 4.22 -3.76 -3.61
N VAL A 128 4.24 -3.18 -2.41
CA VAL A 128 3.01 -2.86 -1.68
C VAL A 128 2.18 -1.84 -2.44
N PHE A 129 2.82 -0.79 -2.97
CA PHE A 129 2.14 0.24 -3.72
C PHE A 129 1.49 -0.32 -5.00
N TYR A 130 2.23 -1.12 -5.76
CA TYR A 130 1.73 -1.76 -6.97
C TYR A 130 0.46 -2.59 -6.69
N TRP A 131 0.52 -3.47 -5.69
CA TRP A 131 -0.60 -4.36 -5.39
C TRP A 131 -1.80 -3.62 -4.78
N ALA A 132 -1.58 -2.58 -3.99
CA ALA A 132 -2.66 -1.72 -3.50
C ALA A 132 -3.36 -0.99 -4.67
N LEU A 133 -2.60 -0.47 -5.63
CA LEU A 133 -3.16 0.14 -6.84
C LEU A 133 -3.89 -0.88 -7.71
N ALA A 134 -3.35 -2.09 -7.90
CA ALA A 134 -4.01 -3.15 -8.68
C ALA A 134 -5.37 -3.57 -8.09
N ARG A 135 -5.47 -3.61 -6.76
CA ARG A 135 -6.74 -3.89 -6.06
C ARG A 135 -7.72 -2.72 -6.17
N ALA A 136 -7.22 -1.48 -6.10
CA ALA A 136 -8.02 -0.29 -6.28
C ALA A 136 -8.56 -0.16 -7.72
N THR A 137 -7.75 -0.45 -8.73
CA THR A 137 -8.19 -0.47 -10.14
C THR A 137 -9.21 -1.58 -10.39
N TYR A 138 -9.06 -2.73 -9.75
CA TYR A 138 -10.06 -3.80 -9.80
C TYR A 138 -11.39 -3.38 -9.16
N ALA A 139 -11.36 -2.69 -8.02
CA ALA A 139 -12.57 -2.15 -7.40
C ALA A 139 -13.23 -1.07 -8.28
N ALA A 140 -12.44 -0.24 -8.96
CA ALA A 140 -12.95 0.73 -9.92
C ALA A 140 -13.62 0.06 -11.12
N HIS A 141 -13.02 -1.01 -11.66
CA HIS A 141 -13.61 -1.80 -12.74
C HIS A 141 -14.96 -2.41 -12.31
N HIS A 142 -15.03 -3.04 -11.13
CA HIS A 142 -16.30 -3.54 -10.59
C HIS A 142 -17.36 -2.44 -10.42
N ALA A 143 -16.96 -1.28 -9.91
CA ALA A 143 -17.87 -0.14 -9.81
C ALA A 143 -18.38 0.33 -11.19
N ALA A 144 -17.52 0.28 -12.21
CA ALA A 144 -17.89 0.62 -13.58
C ALA A 144 -18.89 -0.40 -14.15
N THR A 145 -18.66 -1.70 -13.98
CA THR A 145 -19.59 -2.76 -14.44
C THR A 145 -20.93 -2.75 -13.70
N GLU A 146 -20.97 -2.25 -12.46
CA GLU A 146 -22.20 -1.93 -11.72
C GLU A 146 -22.86 -0.61 -12.17
N HIS A 147 -22.40 -0.02 -13.27
CA HIS A 147 -22.87 1.22 -13.87
C HIS A 147 -22.85 2.47 -12.98
N LYS A 148 -22.00 2.51 -11.94
CA LYS A 148 -21.87 3.69 -11.05
C LYS A 148 -21.37 4.92 -11.80
N SER A 149 -21.79 6.11 -11.39
CA SER A 149 -21.29 7.38 -11.95
C SER A 149 -19.76 7.50 -11.81
N GLU A 150 -19.14 8.39 -12.59
CA GLU A 150 -17.69 8.68 -12.53
C GLU A 150 -17.20 8.98 -11.10
N ASP A 151 -17.94 9.81 -10.36
CA ASP A 151 -17.67 10.10 -8.95
C ASP A 151 -17.80 8.84 -8.06
N GLY A 152 -18.81 7.99 -8.33
CA GLY A 152 -19.03 6.73 -7.62
C GLY A 152 -17.90 5.71 -7.85
N ILE A 153 -17.38 5.64 -9.08
CA ILE A 153 -16.23 4.80 -9.42
C ILE A 153 -14.96 5.33 -8.75
N SER A 154 -14.72 6.64 -8.83
CA SER A 154 -13.59 7.30 -8.15
C SER A 154 -13.65 7.08 -6.62
N THR A 155 -14.84 7.08 -6.03
CA THR A 155 -15.04 6.77 -4.61
C THR A 155 -14.65 5.33 -4.28
N ALA A 156 -15.08 4.37 -5.10
CA ALA A 156 -14.73 2.96 -4.93
C ALA A 156 -13.22 2.74 -5.03
N PHE A 157 -12.58 3.36 -6.03
CA PHE A 157 -11.13 3.35 -6.20
C PHE A 157 -10.40 3.86 -4.95
N LEU A 158 -10.76 5.08 -4.48
CA LEU A 158 -10.09 5.71 -3.34
C LEU A 158 -10.28 4.94 -2.03
N ASN A 159 -11.47 4.38 -1.80
CA ASN A 159 -11.74 3.58 -0.60
C ASN A 159 -10.99 2.24 -0.64
N ALA A 160 -10.96 1.55 -1.78
CA ALA A 160 -10.20 0.32 -1.93
C ALA A 160 -8.69 0.58 -1.72
N LEU A 161 -8.16 1.63 -2.34
CA LEU A 161 -6.76 2.03 -2.13
C LEU A 161 -6.49 2.34 -0.65
N ALA A 162 -7.38 3.07 0.02
CA ALA A 162 -7.29 3.37 1.44
C ALA A 162 -7.19 2.13 2.33
N ASP A 163 -8.07 1.17 2.07
CA ASP A 163 -8.21 -0.01 2.91
C ASP A 163 -7.06 -0.98 2.67
N GLU A 164 -6.66 -1.18 1.41
CA GLU A 164 -5.56 -2.08 1.05
C GLU A 164 -4.25 -1.63 1.68
N ILE A 165 -3.93 -0.33 1.58
CA ILE A 165 -2.69 0.16 2.16
C ILE A 165 -2.76 0.11 3.71
N ARG A 166 -3.91 0.41 4.33
CA ARG A 166 -4.10 0.28 5.80
C ARG A 166 -3.89 -1.16 6.28
N GLN A 167 -4.44 -2.13 5.54
CA GLN A 167 -4.32 -3.55 5.88
C GLN A 167 -2.87 -4.03 5.80
N GLN A 168 -2.08 -3.55 4.82
CA GLN A 168 -0.66 -3.92 4.72
C GLN A 168 0.19 -3.33 5.84
N SER A 169 -0.11 -2.12 6.32
CA SER A 169 0.54 -1.58 7.52
C SER A 169 0.26 -2.42 8.78
N GLN A 170 -0.91 -3.08 8.85
CA GLN A 170 -1.30 -3.92 9.99
C GLN A 170 -0.79 -5.37 9.89
N SER A 171 -0.50 -5.86 8.68
CA SER A 171 -0.06 -7.24 8.44
C SER A 171 1.43 -7.49 8.75
N GLY A 172 2.14 -6.46 9.25
CA GLY A 172 3.56 -6.50 9.57
C GLY A 172 4.46 -6.40 8.34
N SER A 173 4.01 -5.72 7.28
CA SER A 173 4.89 -5.33 6.18
C SER A 173 5.97 -4.38 6.69
N GLU A 174 7.21 -4.57 6.24
CA GLU A 174 8.34 -3.65 6.49
C GLU A 174 8.28 -2.41 5.58
N ALA A 175 7.28 -2.33 4.69
CA ALA A 175 7.09 -1.21 3.80
C ALA A 175 6.82 0.10 4.58
N SER A 176 7.54 1.14 4.19
CA SER A 176 7.45 2.51 4.71
C SER A 176 6.69 3.49 3.83
N LEU A 177 5.85 2.94 2.95
CA LEU A 177 5.03 3.68 2.00
C LEU A 177 4.10 4.70 2.65
N GLN A 178 4.11 5.91 2.11
CA GLN A 178 3.23 7.01 2.52
C GLN A 178 2.42 7.48 1.34
N ILE A 179 1.10 7.43 1.52
CA ILE A 179 0.15 7.84 0.49
C ILE A 179 -0.83 8.82 1.11
N GLY A 180 -0.97 9.97 0.45
CA GLY A 180 -2.02 10.94 0.69
C GLY A 180 -2.97 10.96 -0.49
N LEU A 181 -4.26 10.68 -0.28
CA LEU A 181 -5.25 10.80 -1.35
C LEU A 181 -6.05 12.09 -1.24
N CYS A 182 -6.84 12.34 -2.26
CA CYS A 182 -7.74 13.46 -2.29
C CYS A 182 -8.84 13.17 -3.30
N ALA A 183 -10.09 13.30 -2.86
CA ALA A 183 -11.22 13.52 -3.75
C ALA A 183 -11.35 15.03 -4.00
N ILE A 184 -11.01 15.48 -5.21
CA ILE A 184 -11.38 16.80 -5.72
C ILE A 184 -12.83 16.72 -6.21
N TYR A 185 -13.31 15.53 -6.55
CA TYR A 185 -14.61 15.42 -7.19
C TYR A 185 -15.82 15.78 -6.32
N GLU A 186 -15.69 15.72 -4.99
CA GLU A 186 -16.78 15.96 -4.03
C GLU A 186 -17.14 17.45 -3.82
N HIS A 187 -16.61 18.37 -4.64
CA HIS A 187 -16.90 19.82 -4.54
C HIS A 187 -18.29 20.23 -5.05
N VAL A 188 -18.90 21.16 -4.33
CA VAL A 188 -20.29 21.64 -4.53
C VAL A 188 -20.53 22.36 -5.88
N LYS A 189 -19.49 22.74 -6.64
CA LYS A 189 -19.62 23.47 -7.92
C LYS A 189 -18.86 22.78 -9.07
N PRO A 190 -19.51 21.88 -9.84
CA PRO A 190 -18.88 21.09 -10.91
C PRO A 190 -18.28 21.90 -12.08
N ALA A 191 -18.91 23.01 -12.49
CA ALA A 191 -18.42 23.82 -13.62
C ALA A 191 -17.12 24.61 -13.31
N ILE A 192 -16.83 24.84 -12.03
CA ILE A 192 -15.61 25.51 -11.55
C ILE A 192 -14.42 24.52 -11.55
N LYS A 193 -14.72 23.21 -11.52
CA LYS A 193 -13.83 22.07 -11.33
C LYS A 193 -12.98 21.73 -12.57
N GLU A 194 -13.61 21.70 -13.75
CA GLU A 194 -12.96 21.34 -15.00
C GLU A 194 -12.08 22.49 -15.56
N ALA A 195 -12.47 23.74 -15.29
CA ALA A 195 -11.79 24.93 -15.81
C ALA A 195 -10.54 25.37 -15.01
N GLN A 196 -10.36 24.88 -13.78
CA GLN A 196 -9.37 25.44 -12.87
C GLN A 196 -8.12 24.57 -12.67
N VAL A 197 -8.27 23.24 -12.74
CA VAL A 197 -7.21 22.28 -12.42
C VAL A 197 -7.24 21.09 -13.37
N GLY A 198 -8.45 20.71 -13.80
CA GLY A 198 -8.66 19.61 -14.72
C GLY A 198 -8.29 18.24 -14.13
N ALA A 199 -8.44 18.05 -12.81
CA ALA A 199 -8.25 16.77 -12.12
C ALA A 199 -9.38 16.48 -11.12
N ASP A 200 -9.75 15.21 -10.98
CA ASP A 200 -10.75 14.71 -10.03
C ASP A 200 -10.14 14.19 -8.73
N MET A 201 -8.88 13.77 -8.78
CA MET A 201 -8.17 13.21 -7.65
C MET A 201 -6.74 13.74 -7.59
N LEU A 202 -6.20 13.83 -6.38
CA LEU A 202 -4.78 14.03 -6.15
C LEU A 202 -4.25 12.85 -5.32
N LEU A 203 -3.18 12.23 -5.83
CA LEU A 203 -2.44 11.16 -5.17
C LEU A 203 -1.04 11.68 -4.86
N VAL A 204 -0.68 11.71 -3.58
CA VAL A 204 0.64 12.06 -3.07
C VAL A 204 1.34 10.77 -2.68
N VAL A 205 2.52 10.53 -3.22
CA VAL A 205 3.31 9.32 -2.95
C VAL A 205 4.67 9.75 -2.41
N SER A 206 5.03 9.23 -1.24
CA SER A 206 6.37 9.40 -0.65
C SER A 206 6.86 8.10 -0.02
N GLY A 207 8.17 8.02 0.17
CA GLY A 207 8.84 6.88 0.81
C GLY A 207 10.26 6.69 0.28
N ASP A 208 11.20 6.44 1.19
CA ASP A 208 12.64 6.45 0.92
C ASP A 208 13.10 5.39 -0.08
N THR A 209 12.37 4.29 -0.17
CA THR A 209 12.68 3.20 -1.10
C THR A 209 11.84 3.25 -2.38
N LEU A 210 10.80 4.09 -2.40
CA LEU A 210 9.92 4.27 -3.56
C LEU A 210 10.29 5.50 -4.39
N VAL A 211 10.46 6.66 -3.76
CA VAL A 211 10.89 7.91 -4.40
C VAL A 211 12.37 8.13 -4.06
N PRO A 212 13.24 8.41 -5.05
CA PRO A 212 14.67 8.64 -4.78
C PRO A 212 14.90 9.65 -3.64
N LYS A 213 15.86 9.38 -2.74
CA LYS A 213 16.16 10.25 -1.58
C LYS A 213 14.96 10.54 -0.64
N GLY A 214 13.87 9.78 -0.68
CA GLY A 214 12.74 9.95 0.26
C GLY A 214 11.87 11.19 0.04
N GLY A 215 11.90 11.78 -1.15
CA GLY A 215 11.01 12.88 -1.51
C GLY A 215 9.54 12.45 -1.70
N ALA A 216 8.72 13.39 -2.17
CA ALA A 216 7.34 13.16 -2.57
C ALA A 216 7.13 13.44 -4.06
N ARG A 217 6.16 12.74 -4.65
CA ARG A 217 5.64 12.97 -6.00
C ARG A 217 4.12 13.14 -5.96
N LEU A 218 3.60 14.04 -6.79
CA LEU A 218 2.19 14.41 -6.85
C LEU A 218 1.58 13.97 -8.18
N PHE A 219 0.47 13.24 -8.13
CA PHE A 219 -0.25 12.74 -9.30
C PHE A 219 -1.66 13.35 -9.32
N TRP A 220 -1.89 14.25 -10.25
CA TRP A 220 -3.17 14.90 -10.53
C TRP A 220 -3.91 14.05 -11.55
N ILE A 221 -4.99 13.41 -11.13
CA ILE A 221 -5.66 12.39 -11.93
C ILE A 221 -7.03 12.93 -12.34
N GLN A 222 -7.22 13.09 -13.64
CA GLN A 222 -8.52 13.30 -14.24
C GLN A 222 -9.12 11.95 -14.62
N ALA A 223 -10.18 11.56 -13.94
CA ALA A 223 -10.89 10.36 -14.27
C ALA A 223 -11.94 10.67 -15.33
N LYS A 224 -12.15 9.74 -16.26
CA LYS A 224 -13.22 9.79 -17.25
C LYS A 224 -13.84 8.42 -17.38
N ARG A 225 -15.17 8.37 -17.49
CA ARG A 225 -15.89 7.13 -17.75
C ARG A 225 -16.22 6.98 -19.23
N GLU A 226 -15.98 5.80 -19.79
CA GLU A 226 -16.57 5.35 -21.05
C GLU A 226 -17.60 4.25 -20.83
N THR A 227 -18.57 4.18 -21.74
CA THR A 227 -19.52 3.07 -21.84
C THR A 227 -19.55 2.57 -23.28
N ALA A 228 -20.12 1.38 -23.52
CA ALA A 228 -20.24 0.85 -24.88
C ALA A 228 -21.03 1.77 -25.83
N SER A 229 -21.96 2.55 -25.30
CA SER A 229 -22.75 3.54 -26.05
C SER A 229 -22.11 4.91 -26.16
N ASN A 230 -21.08 5.20 -25.35
CA ASN A 230 -20.40 6.48 -25.31
C ASN A 230 -18.88 6.26 -25.11
N PRO A 231 -18.15 5.90 -26.20
CA PRO A 231 -16.71 5.73 -26.12
C PRO A 231 -16.06 7.07 -25.77
N TYR A 232 -15.08 7.05 -24.85
CA TYR A 232 -14.38 8.26 -24.47
C TYR A 232 -13.18 8.49 -25.38
N VAL A 233 -13.17 9.66 -26.02
CA VAL A 233 -12.02 10.15 -26.77
C VAL A 233 -11.54 11.43 -26.11
N LEU A 234 -10.27 11.45 -25.73
CA LEU A 234 -9.65 12.62 -25.15
C LEU A 234 -9.29 13.59 -26.28
N ASN A 235 -9.96 14.75 -26.31
CA ASN A 235 -9.72 15.81 -27.29
C ASN A 235 -8.77 16.86 -26.71
N TYR A 236 -7.64 17.06 -27.40
CA TYR A 236 -6.62 18.07 -27.13
C TYR A 236 -6.80 19.34 -27.97
N HIS A 237 -7.76 19.36 -28.89
CA HIS A 237 -7.97 20.47 -29.81
C HIS A 237 -8.47 21.73 -29.08
N ARG A 238 -7.79 22.85 -29.31
CA ARG A 238 -8.22 24.17 -28.85
C ARG A 238 -8.65 25.05 -30.05
N PRO A 239 -9.88 25.58 -30.05
CA PRO A 239 -10.26 26.62 -31.02
C PRO A 239 -9.34 27.85 -30.88
N PRO A 240 -8.83 28.45 -31.98
CA PRO A 240 -7.86 29.54 -31.95
C PRO A 240 -8.26 30.79 -31.15
N ASN A 241 -9.55 30.96 -30.84
CA ASN A 241 -10.11 32.11 -30.13
C ASN A 241 -10.82 31.74 -28.81
N ALA A 242 -10.65 30.52 -28.30
CA ALA A 242 -11.25 30.12 -27.02
C ALA A 242 -10.63 30.92 -25.87
N THR A 243 -11.47 31.65 -25.13
CA THR A 243 -11.06 32.46 -23.96
C THR A 243 -11.03 31.66 -22.66
N GLU A 244 -11.76 30.55 -22.61
CA GLU A 244 -11.79 29.64 -21.47
C GLU A 244 -10.65 28.61 -21.53
N ILE A 245 -10.11 28.27 -20.36
CA ILE A 245 -9.05 27.28 -20.22
C ILE A 245 -9.69 25.90 -20.33
N THR A 246 -9.15 25.05 -21.21
CA THR A 246 -9.61 23.66 -21.34
C THR A 246 -9.13 22.80 -20.17
N GLN A 247 -9.80 21.69 -19.92
CA GLN A 247 -9.39 20.71 -18.90
C GLN A 247 -7.95 20.20 -19.12
N CYS A 248 -7.55 19.97 -20.37
CA CYS A 248 -6.18 19.56 -20.70
C CYS A 248 -5.16 20.64 -20.34
N GLU A 249 -5.45 21.90 -20.62
CA GLU A 249 -4.55 23.01 -20.27
C GLU A 249 -4.45 23.21 -18.76
N ALA A 250 -5.56 23.02 -18.05
CA ALA A 250 -5.55 23.07 -16.59
C ALA A 250 -4.67 21.94 -16.01
N LEU A 251 -4.81 20.72 -16.54
CA LEU A 251 -4.01 19.57 -16.10
C LEU A 251 -2.53 19.68 -16.52
N LEU A 252 -2.24 20.31 -17.66
CA LEU A 252 -0.88 20.63 -18.11
C LEU A 252 -0.15 21.60 -17.17
N ARG A 253 -0.86 22.56 -16.57
CA ARG A 253 -0.26 23.53 -15.63
C ARG A 253 0.31 22.88 -14.38
N VAL A 254 -0.29 21.77 -13.95
CA VAL A 254 0.18 21.00 -12.80
C VAL A 254 1.09 19.82 -13.20
N HIS A 255 1.27 19.58 -14.50
CA HIS A 255 2.21 18.60 -15.04
C HIS A 255 3.62 19.20 -15.14
N GLU A 256 4.25 19.37 -13.98
CA GLU A 256 5.63 19.86 -13.82
C GLU A 256 6.55 18.71 -13.38
N THR A 257 6.94 17.84 -14.33
CA THR A 257 7.74 16.63 -14.05
C THR A 257 9.09 16.95 -13.41
N GLU A 258 9.68 18.10 -13.72
CA GLU A 258 10.91 18.62 -13.10
C GLU A 258 10.76 18.94 -11.61
N ARG A 259 9.53 19.17 -11.13
CA ARG A 259 9.20 19.31 -9.70
C ARG A 259 8.70 18.02 -9.06
N GLY A 260 8.45 16.97 -9.86
CA GLY A 260 7.84 15.73 -9.40
C GLY A 260 6.30 15.78 -9.34
N SER A 261 5.68 16.66 -10.13
CA SER A 261 4.22 16.77 -10.27
C SER A 261 3.76 16.29 -11.64
N PHE A 262 2.74 15.46 -11.70
CA PHE A 262 2.29 14.79 -12.91
C PHE A 262 0.78 14.95 -13.11
N GLY A 263 0.36 15.53 -14.23
CA GLY A 263 -1.01 15.39 -14.74
C GLY A 263 -1.21 14.04 -15.43
N VAL A 264 -2.30 13.34 -15.10
CA VAL A 264 -2.67 11.99 -15.56
C VAL A 264 -4.13 11.97 -15.99
N TYR A 265 -4.41 11.40 -17.16
CA TYR A 265 -5.76 10.97 -17.52
C TYR A 265 -5.93 9.50 -17.18
N ALA A 266 -7.08 9.15 -16.59
CA ALA A 266 -7.47 7.79 -16.25
C ALA A 266 -8.87 7.49 -16.80
N LEU A 267 -9.01 6.33 -17.45
CA LEU A 267 -10.22 5.87 -18.09
C LEU A 267 -10.83 4.72 -17.30
N TYR A 268 -12.04 4.92 -16.82
CA TYR A 268 -12.91 3.85 -16.32
C TYR A 268 -13.74 3.30 -17.46
N SER A 269 -13.66 1.99 -17.66
CA SER A 269 -14.34 1.30 -18.72
C SER A 269 -15.01 0.05 -18.19
N GLU A 270 -16.22 -0.22 -18.66
CA GLU A 270 -16.89 -1.50 -18.47
C GLU A 270 -16.27 -2.59 -19.36
N GLN A 271 -15.62 -2.18 -20.45
CA GLN A 271 -15.02 -3.08 -21.42
C GLN A 271 -13.59 -3.46 -21.01
N LEU A 272 -12.84 -2.55 -20.39
CA LEU A 272 -11.49 -2.85 -19.91
C LEU A 272 -11.53 -3.32 -18.44
N PRO A 273 -10.98 -4.49 -18.12
CA PRO A 273 -10.89 -5.01 -16.75
C PRO A 273 -9.78 -4.34 -15.92
N PHE A 274 -9.40 -3.12 -16.29
CA PHE A 274 -8.38 -2.30 -15.64
C PHE A 274 -8.61 -0.82 -15.99
N VAL A 275 -7.96 0.07 -15.25
CA VAL A 275 -7.95 1.50 -15.54
C VAL A 275 -6.85 1.80 -16.56
N SER A 276 -7.22 2.27 -17.76
CA SER A 276 -6.25 2.72 -18.77
C SER A 276 -5.87 4.17 -18.50
N SER A 277 -4.61 4.55 -18.70
CA SER A 277 -4.13 5.88 -18.29
C SER A 277 -2.96 6.38 -19.13
N ILE A 278 -2.76 7.70 -19.15
CA ILE A 278 -1.63 8.36 -19.82
C ILE A 278 -1.26 9.64 -19.07
N PHE A 279 0.01 10.03 -19.10
CA PHE A 279 0.42 11.37 -18.69
C PHE A 279 -0.02 12.41 -19.72
N VAL A 280 -0.39 13.61 -19.26
CA VAL A 280 -0.63 14.73 -20.17
C VAL A 280 0.70 15.15 -20.82
N SER A 281 0.67 15.55 -22.10
CA SER A 281 1.86 15.96 -22.83
C SER A 281 1.60 17.26 -23.61
N LYS A 282 2.54 18.20 -23.54
CA LYS A 282 2.50 19.46 -24.31
C LYS A 282 2.53 19.22 -25.82
N ASN A 283 3.23 18.16 -26.26
CA ASN A 283 3.39 17.82 -27.67
C ASN A 283 2.07 17.39 -28.35
N LEU A 284 1.04 17.03 -27.56
CA LEU A 284 -0.28 16.64 -28.06
C LEU A 284 -1.22 17.84 -28.26
N ALA A 285 -0.93 18.99 -27.65
CA ALA A 285 -1.82 20.17 -27.65
C ALA A 285 -1.44 21.24 -28.68
N GLU A 286 -0.17 21.30 -29.12
CA GLU A 286 0.35 22.43 -29.91
C GLU A 286 0.57 22.12 -31.41
N SER A 287 0.49 20.86 -31.84
CA SER A 287 1.10 20.42 -33.11
C SER A 287 0.16 20.15 -34.29
N SER A 288 -1.16 20.23 -34.14
CA SER A 288 -2.07 19.86 -35.23
C SER A 288 -3.22 20.84 -35.44
N HIS A 289 -3.33 21.35 -36.68
CA HIS A 289 -4.51 22.05 -37.20
C HIS A 289 -5.65 21.09 -37.58
N ASP A 290 -5.39 19.78 -37.53
CA ASP A 290 -6.34 18.71 -37.80
C ASP A 290 -6.91 18.15 -36.49
N VAL A 291 -8.22 18.29 -36.32
CA VAL A 291 -8.97 17.84 -35.13
C VAL A 291 -8.82 16.33 -34.94
N ASP A 292 -8.70 15.56 -36.03
CA ASP A 292 -8.63 14.10 -35.99
C ASP A 292 -7.31 13.60 -35.38
N GLN A 293 -6.22 14.37 -35.51
CA GLN A 293 -4.92 14.06 -34.91
C GLN A 293 -4.78 14.59 -33.46
N CYS A 294 -5.69 15.48 -33.03
CA CYS A 294 -5.72 16.04 -31.69
C CYS A 294 -6.57 15.19 -30.72
N SER A 295 -6.79 13.91 -31.02
CA SER A 295 -7.66 13.05 -30.23
C SER A 295 -6.99 11.70 -29.94
N ILE A 296 -7.12 11.18 -28.70
CA ILE A 296 -6.63 9.85 -28.33
C ILE A 296 -7.74 9.06 -27.65
N SER A 297 -7.98 7.86 -28.15
CA SER A 297 -8.67 6.83 -27.38
C SER A 297 -7.71 6.29 -26.32
N LEU A 298 -8.04 6.49 -25.05
CA LEU A 298 -7.25 5.97 -23.94
C LEU A 298 -7.23 4.44 -23.92
N ALA A 299 -8.25 3.79 -24.47
CA ALA A 299 -8.27 2.33 -24.65
C ALA A 299 -7.15 1.85 -25.59
N ASN A 300 -6.75 2.66 -26.58
CA ASN A 300 -5.74 2.30 -27.58
C ASN A 300 -4.36 2.92 -27.31
N GLY A 301 -4.32 4.11 -26.73
CA GLY A 301 -3.09 4.90 -26.55
C GLY A 301 -2.46 4.84 -25.17
N GLY A 302 -3.22 4.40 -24.16
CA GLY A 302 -2.81 4.41 -22.75
C GLY A 302 -1.89 3.26 -22.34
N GLN A 303 -1.73 3.13 -21.03
CA GLN A 303 -1.10 2.03 -20.32
C GLN A 303 -1.94 1.69 -19.08
N ARG A 304 -1.68 0.57 -18.40
CA ARG A 304 -2.33 0.31 -17.11
C ARG A 304 -1.89 1.31 -16.04
N PHE A 305 -2.87 1.79 -15.28
CA PHE A 305 -2.68 2.82 -14.26
C PHE A 305 -1.62 2.45 -13.21
N GLN A 306 -1.64 1.25 -12.65
CA GLN A 306 -0.71 0.86 -11.59
C GLN A 306 0.75 0.84 -12.06
N GLU A 307 1.05 0.36 -13.27
CA GLU A 307 2.41 0.42 -13.83
C GLU A 307 2.86 1.86 -14.05
N LEU A 308 1.99 2.69 -14.63
CA LEU A 308 2.27 4.09 -14.93
C LEU A 308 2.65 4.86 -13.65
N ILE A 309 1.84 4.73 -12.61
CA ILE A 309 2.03 5.45 -11.34
C ILE A 309 3.25 4.93 -10.57
N VAL A 310 3.44 3.61 -10.46
CA VAL A 310 4.59 3.05 -9.70
C VAL A 310 5.90 3.35 -10.43
N ALA A 311 5.94 3.20 -11.76
CA ALA A 311 7.11 3.52 -12.55
C ALA A 311 7.49 5.00 -12.40
N ALA A 312 6.52 5.91 -12.52
CA ALA A 312 6.77 7.34 -12.35
C ALA A 312 7.07 7.72 -10.89
N ALA A 313 6.59 6.98 -9.89
CA ALA A 313 7.01 7.19 -8.50
C ALA A 313 8.48 6.78 -8.28
N LYS A 314 8.96 5.74 -8.96
CA LYS A 314 10.31 5.19 -8.82
C LYS A 314 11.36 5.74 -9.79
N GLN A 315 10.93 6.39 -10.86
CA GLN A 315 11.82 6.85 -11.93
C GLN A 315 12.98 7.70 -11.37
N ALA A 316 14.16 7.56 -12.00
CA ALA A 316 15.44 8.11 -11.55
C ALA A 316 15.46 9.65 -11.44
N ALA A 317 16.59 10.18 -10.96
CA ALA A 317 16.81 11.60 -10.62
C ALA A 317 16.56 12.63 -11.74
N SER A 318 16.40 12.19 -13.00
CA SER A 318 15.98 13.07 -14.10
C SER A 318 14.53 13.56 -13.98
N VAL A 319 13.75 12.95 -13.08
CA VAL A 319 12.40 13.35 -12.73
C VAL A 319 12.41 13.93 -11.31
N GLY A 320 11.81 15.10 -11.15
CA GLY A 320 11.82 15.85 -9.91
C GLY A 320 11.10 15.17 -8.76
N GLN A 321 11.20 15.81 -7.61
CA GLN A 321 10.53 15.44 -6.37
C GLN A 321 10.47 16.62 -5.41
N PHE A 322 9.51 16.59 -4.51
CA PHE A 322 9.44 17.53 -3.40
C PHE A 322 10.26 16.99 -2.22
N GLU A 323 11.27 17.74 -1.80
CA GLU A 323 12.17 17.32 -0.72
C GLU A 323 11.60 17.63 0.68
N THR A 324 10.67 18.57 0.80
CA THR A 324 10.12 19.01 2.09
C THR A 324 8.59 19.05 2.08
N THR A 325 8.02 18.89 3.28
CA THR A 325 6.57 19.01 3.51
C THR A 325 6.08 20.41 3.16
N ASP A 326 6.88 21.42 3.49
CA ASP A 326 6.57 22.82 3.18
C ASP A 326 6.55 23.06 1.68
N ALA A 327 7.47 22.48 0.91
CA ALA A 327 7.48 22.60 -0.55
C ALA A 327 6.22 21.96 -1.17
N VAL A 328 5.75 20.83 -0.64
CA VAL A 328 4.48 20.22 -1.07
C VAL A 328 3.31 21.15 -0.74
N ILE A 329 3.23 21.65 0.49
CA ILE A 329 2.11 22.51 0.92
C ILE A 329 2.12 23.85 0.17
N GLU A 330 3.28 24.45 -0.06
CA GLU A 330 3.42 25.70 -0.82
C GLU A 330 3.03 25.50 -2.29
N TYR A 331 3.50 24.42 -2.92
CA TYR A 331 3.11 24.08 -4.28
C TYR A 331 1.59 23.85 -4.37
N LEU A 332 1.03 23.11 -3.42
CA LEU A 332 -0.40 22.90 -3.32
C LEU A 332 -1.16 24.19 -3.01
N ASP A 333 -0.62 25.13 -2.22
CA ASP A 333 -1.25 26.44 -1.98
C ASP A 333 -1.25 27.27 -3.25
N HIS A 334 -0.14 27.29 -4.00
CA HIS A 334 -0.04 27.95 -5.29
C HIS A 334 -1.04 27.35 -6.29
N ALA A 335 -1.05 26.02 -6.43
CA ALA A 335 -2.00 25.30 -7.29
C ALA A 335 -3.45 25.50 -6.81
N SER A 336 -3.69 25.58 -5.51
CA SER A 336 -5.04 25.75 -4.95
C SER A 336 -5.55 27.19 -4.90
N ARG A 337 -4.67 28.21 -4.93
CA ARG A 337 -5.06 29.59 -5.27
C ARG A 337 -5.60 29.66 -6.70
N GLN A 338 -5.28 28.66 -7.51
CA GLN A 338 -5.91 28.35 -8.79
C GLN A 338 -7.08 27.34 -8.64
N SER A 339 -7.56 27.10 -7.41
CA SER A 339 -8.82 26.43 -6.98
C SER A 339 -8.85 24.91 -6.84
N ILE A 340 -8.10 24.39 -5.87
CA ILE A 340 -8.06 22.98 -5.48
C ILE A 340 -8.33 22.88 -3.98
N VAL A 341 -9.24 22.01 -3.54
CA VAL A 341 -9.39 21.70 -2.11
C VAL A 341 -9.59 20.17 -1.94
N PRO A 342 -8.55 19.36 -1.76
CA PRO A 342 -8.71 17.98 -1.32
C PRO A 342 -9.60 17.83 -0.09
N LEU A 343 -10.71 17.09 -0.23
CA LEU A 343 -11.66 16.86 0.88
C LEU A 343 -11.33 15.63 1.72
N LYS A 344 -10.57 14.66 1.17
CA LYS A 344 -10.28 13.39 1.86
C LYS A 344 -8.84 12.93 1.68
N VAL A 345 -7.99 13.24 2.66
CA VAL A 345 -6.66 12.61 2.80
C VAL A 345 -6.80 11.24 3.43
N VAL A 346 -6.92 10.24 2.57
CA VAL A 346 -6.67 8.85 2.96
C VAL A 346 -5.17 8.74 3.26
N SER A 347 -4.84 8.32 4.48
CA SER A 347 -3.48 8.33 5.02
C SER A 347 -3.00 6.93 5.33
N VAL A 348 -1.73 6.66 5.01
CA VAL A 348 -0.99 5.46 5.42
C VAL A 348 0.32 5.86 6.09
N HIS A 349 0.70 5.15 7.16
CA HIS A 349 1.99 5.20 7.86
C HIS A 349 2.85 3.98 7.41
N SER A 350 4.21 3.99 7.39
CA SER A 350 5.13 4.28 8.52
C SER A 350 6.62 4.23 8.14
N GLY A 351 7.47 5.19 8.56
CA GLY A 351 8.94 5.10 8.56
C GLY A 351 9.62 6.42 8.99
N THR A 352 10.90 6.38 9.42
CA THR A 352 11.62 7.51 10.08
C THR A 352 12.45 8.42 9.15
N GLY A 353 12.20 8.45 7.84
CA GLY A 353 13.03 9.19 6.88
C GLY A 353 12.45 10.52 6.36
N LEU A 354 13.39 11.47 6.14
CA LEU A 354 13.40 12.80 5.49
C LEU A 354 12.15 13.71 5.50
N LEU A 355 10.96 13.18 5.25
CA LEU A 355 9.70 13.87 5.45
C LEU A 355 9.03 13.29 6.69
N GLU A 356 8.79 14.11 7.72
CA GLU A 356 8.03 13.69 8.90
C GLU A 356 6.59 13.34 8.48
N SER A 357 6.42 12.10 8.06
CA SER A 357 5.28 11.52 7.36
C SER A 357 3.93 11.78 8.03
N LYS A 358 3.92 11.56 9.34
CA LYS A 358 2.79 11.84 10.22
C LYS A 358 2.46 13.34 10.20
N ARG A 359 3.47 14.21 10.25
CA ARG A 359 3.28 15.67 10.19
C ARG A 359 2.85 16.13 8.79
N LEU A 360 3.36 15.59 7.69
CA LEU A 360 2.92 15.94 6.33
C LEU A 360 1.42 15.69 6.16
N VAL A 361 0.97 14.49 6.52
CA VAL A 361 -0.45 14.10 6.41
C VAL A 361 -1.32 14.93 7.35
N GLU A 362 -0.91 15.10 8.62
CA GLU A 362 -1.65 15.93 9.58
C GLU A 362 -1.72 17.39 9.13
N ARG A 363 -0.62 17.95 8.60
CA ARG A 363 -0.56 19.31 8.08
C ARG A 363 -1.38 19.47 6.80
N LEU A 364 -1.38 18.49 5.89
CA LEU A 364 -2.28 18.50 4.73
C LEU A 364 -3.74 18.47 5.18
N LYS A 365 -4.12 17.55 6.07
CA LYS A 365 -5.49 17.49 6.64
C LYS A 365 -5.88 18.81 7.30
N ALA A 366 -5.01 19.36 8.15
CA ALA A 366 -5.26 20.62 8.87
C ALA A 366 -5.37 21.81 7.92
N PHE A 367 -4.41 21.96 6.99
CA PHE A 367 -4.38 23.01 5.98
C PHE A 367 -5.69 23.05 5.18
N TYR A 368 -6.19 21.89 4.75
CA TYR A 368 -7.42 21.83 3.95
C TYR A 368 -8.71 21.90 4.76
N ALA A 369 -8.72 21.39 5.99
CA ALA A 369 -9.84 21.60 6.90
C ALA A 369 -10.04 23.11 7.19
N GLU A 370 -8.96 23.84 7.46
CA GLU A 370 -8.98 25.28 7.68
C GLU A 370 -9.45 26.04 6.43
N ARG A 371 -8.93 25.68 5.25
CA ARG A 371 -9.32 26.29 3.97
C ARG A 371 -10.80 26.10 3.64
N THR A 372 -11.32 24.89 3.86
CA THR A 372 -12.75 24.57 3.67
C THR A 372 -13.64 25.41 4.60
N LEU A 373 -13.21 25.59 5.85
CA LEU A 373 -13.90 26.40 6.83
C LEU A 373 -13.93 27.89 6.43
N ARG A 374 -12.79 28.45 5.98
CA ARG A 374 -12.71 29.81 5.45
C ARG A 374 -13.62 30.03 4.25
N GLN A 375 -13.64 29.10 3.29
CA GLN A 375 -14.52 29.21 2.11
C GLN A 375 -16.01 29.19 2.47
N ARG A 376 -16.43 28.34 3.42
CA ARG A 376 -17.82 28.32 3.92
C ARG A 376 -18.21 29.65 4.56
N GLN A 377 -17.32 30.25 5.34
CA GLN A 377 -17.54 31.57 5.94
C GLN A 377 -17.65 32.69 4.90
N THR A 378 -16.81 32.68 3.85
CA THR A 378 -16.89 33.66 2.76
C THR A 378 -18.17 33.52 1.93
N GLN A 379 -18.64 32.30 1.69
CA GLN A 379 -19.91 32.04 0.97
C GLN A 379 -21.15 32.45 1.77
N GLN A 380 -21.12 32.32 3.11
CA GLN A 380 -22.19 32.80 3.98
C GLN A 380 -22.25 34.34 4.02
N ARG A 381 -21.11 35.02 3.98
CA ARG A 381 -21.03 36.49 3.95
C ARG A 381 -21.44 37.12 2.61
N GLY A 382 -21.32 36.39 1.50
CA GLY A 382 -21.75 36.86 0.18
C GLY A 382 -23.23 36.61 -0.16
N ARG A 383 -24.02 36.09 0.80
CA ARG A 383 -25.46 35.82 0.66
C ARG A 383 -26.34 36.64 1.61
N GLY A 384 -25.73 37.48 2.44
CA GLY A 384 -26.41 38.54 3.20
C GLY A 384 -26.04 39.87 2.57
#